data_AF-A0A928W0N9-F1
#
_entry.id   AF-A0A928W0N9-F1
#
_cell.length_a   1.000
_cell.length_b   1.000
_cell.length_c   1.000
_cell.angle_alpha   90.00
_cell.angle_beta   90.00
_cell.angle_gamma   90.00
#
_symmetry.space_group_name_H-M   'P 1'
#
loop_
_entity.id
_entity.type
_entity.pdbx_description
1 polymer ?
#
loop_
_entity_poly.entity_id
_entity_poly.type
_entity_poly.pdbx_seq_one_letter_code
_entity_poly.pdbx_strand_id
1 'polypeptide(L)'
;MRIFRPILSLILVLATTLLVSCGGPTASAPPTYTPEKLQKVKTYRIPLDIARQRLPELGEAIAKEDWVNADSFLHGPLGSIRRDLTYLSNALLPDEQEPALDVAKDIFKHFENIDAAVDEKNYTVAINQFKEVSSDLDAYASLIPQTEEPKAEVTEPEPVDQAEAAMEDAERVFEGVKANLEETIDEVTPDFGDDA
;
A
#
# COMPACT_ATOMS: atom_id res chain seq x y z
N MET A 1 -1.20 15.95 -71.10
CA MET A 1 -2.07 15.34 -70.05
C MET A 1 -1.36 14.23 -69.24
N ARG A 2 -0.08 14.39 -68.83
CA ARG A 2 0.64 13.38 -68.00
C ARG A 2 0.97 13.86 -66.57
N ILE A 3 0.93 15.17 -66.31
CA ILE A 3 1.23 15.79 -64.99
C ILE A 3 0.01 15.77 -64.04
N PHE A 4 -1.22 15.62 -64.55
CA PHE A 4 -2.42 15.53 -63.69
C PHE A 4 -2.54 14.19 -62.94
N ARG A 5 -1.91 13.12 -63.44
CA ARG A 5 -1.94 11.79 -62.82
C ARG A 5 -1.27 11.76 -61.43
N PRO A 6 -0.02 12.27 -61.26
CA PRO A 6 0.62 12.27 -59.94
C PRO A 6 -0.05 13.23 -58.95
N ILE A 7 -0.57 14.37 -59.42
CA ILE A 7 -1.26 15.35 -58.56
C ILE A 7 -2.58 14.77 -58.02
N LEU A 8 -3.34 14.07 -58.86
CA LEU A 8 -4.58 13.41 -58.44
C LEU A 8 -4.30 12.29 -57.41
N SER A 9 -3.24 11.49 -57.61
CA SER A 9 -2.83 10.48 -56.63
C SER A 9 -2.39 11.08 -55.30
N LEU A 10 -1.66 12.21 -55.32
CA LEU A 10 -1.23 12.89 -54.10
C LEU A 10 -2.43 13.41 -53.27
N ILE A 11 -3.40 14.05 -53.94
CA ILE A 11 -4.61 14.55 -53.29
C ILE A 11 -5.44 13.40 -52.70
N LEU A 12 -5.52 12.28 -53.41
CA LEU A 12 -6.30 11.13 -52.96
C LEU A 12 -5.67 10.45 -51.74
N VAL A 13 -4.33 10.34 -51.70
CA VAL A 13 -3.59 9.86 -50.51
C VAL A 13 -3.76 10.82 -49.33
N LEU A 14 -3.73 12.13 -49.57
CA LEU A 14 -3.91 13.12 -48.51
C LEU A 14 -5.36 13.16 -47.97
N ALA A 15 -6.34 12.90 -48.83
CA ALA A 15 -7.73 12.79 -48.42
C ALA A 15 -7.98 11.53 -47.57
N THR A 16 -7.40 10.39 -47.93
CA THR A 16 -7.60 9.15 -47.17
C THR A 16 -6.93 9.17 -45.80
N THR A 17 -5.78 9.85 -45.64
CA THR A 17 -5.15 10.03 -44.32
C THR A 17 -5.97 10.93 -43.40
N LEU A 18 -6.60 11.98 -43.93
CA LEU A 18 -7.48 12.87 -43.16
C LEU A 18 -8.81 12.19 -42.78
N LEU A 19 -9.36 11.33 -43.64
CA LEU A 19 -10.63 10.63 -43.40
C LEU A 19 -10.51 9.52 -42.32
N VAL A 20 -9.37 8.81 -42.25
CA VAL A 20 -9.13 7.77 -41.23
C VAL A 20 -8.86 8.40 -39.85
N SER A 21 -8.43 9.66 -39.79
CA SER A 21 -8.01 10.34 -38.56
C SER A 21 -9.15 11.05 -37.80
N CYS A 22 -10.40 10.95 -38.24
CA CYS A 22 -11.53 11.69 -37.65
C CYS A 22 -12.48 10.86 -36.77
N GLY A 23 -12.11 9.62 -36.45
CA GLY A 23 -12.77 8.85 -35.39
C GLY A 23 -12.25 9.31 -34.02
N GLY A 24 -12.80 10.40 -33.48
CA GLY A 24 -12.53 10.77 -32.10
C GLY A 24 -12.96 9.64 -31.15
N PRO A 25 -12.24 9.42 -30.03
CA PRO A 25 -12.59 8.36 -29.10
C PRO A 25 -14.03 8.55 -28.60
N THR A 26 -14.85 7.53 -28.79
CA THR A 26 -16.18 7.44 -28.18
C THR A 26 -16.02 7.57 -26.67
N ALA A 27 -16.88 8.37 -26.03
CA ALA A 27 -16.83 8.58 -24.58
C ALA A 27 -16.86 7.23 -23.86
N SER A 28 -15.73 6.86 -23.24
CA SER A 28 -15.64 5.70 -22.38
C SER A 28 -16.45 5.96 -21.10
N ALA A 29 -16.98 4.90 -20.50
CA ALA A 29 -17.56 4.99 -19.16
C ALA A 29 -16.55 5.63 -18.19
N PRO A 30 -17.02 6.37 -17.16
CA PRO A 30 -16.15 6.95 -16.14
C PRO A 30 -15.18 5.89 -15.60
N PRO A 31 -13.90 6.23 -15.39
CA PRO A 31 -12.93 5.28 -14.91
C PRO A 31 -13.32 4.81 -13.51
N THR A 32 -13.30 3.51 -13.28
CA THR A 32 -13.51 2.91 -11.96
C THR A 32 -12.26 2.16 -11.53
N TYR A 33 -12.13 1.92 -10.23
CA TYR A 33 -11.04 1.12 -9.70
C TYR A 33 -11.14 -0.34 -10.14
N THR A 34 -10.12 -0.84 -10.84
CA THR A 34 -9.95 -2.27 -11.10
C THR A 34 -9.18 -2.92 -9.94
N PRO A 35 -9.28 -4.25 -9.75
CA PRO A 35 -8.51 -4.96 -8.73
C PRO A 35 -7.00 -4.70 -8.82
N GLU A 36 -6.45 -4.66 -10.03
CA GLU A 36 -5.02 -4.39 -10.27
C GLU A 36 -4.64 -2.97 -9.86
N LYS A 37 -5.55 -2.00 -10.07
CA LYS A 37 -5.34 -0.61 -9.67
C LYS A 37 -5.42 -0.44 -8.16
N LEU A 38 -6.38 -1.09 -7.50
CA LEU A 38 -6.47 -1.13 -6.03
C LEU A 38 -5.23 -1.77 -5.41
N GLN A 39 -4.72 -2.85 -6.01
CA GLN A 39 -3.48 -3.47 -5.53
C GLN A 39 -2.28 -2.52 -5.64
N LYS A 40 -2.19 -1.71 -6.71
CA LYS A 40 -1.14 -0.67 -6.83
C LYS A 40 -1.30 0.40 -5.75
N VAL A 41 -2.52 0.89 -5.51
CA VAL A 41 -2.79 1.86 -4.45
C VAL A 41 -2.40 1.30 -3.09
N LYS A 42 -2.80 0.05 -2.77
CA LYS A 42 -2.43 -0.64 -1.53
C LYS A 42 -0.91 -0.70 -1.35
N THR A 43 -0.16 -1.07 -2.39
CA THR A 43 1.31 -1.11 -2.34
C THR A 43 1.93 0.26 -2.10
N TYR A 44 1.49 1.30 -2.82
CA TYR A 44 2.05 2.65 -2.68
C TYR A 44 1.56 3.39 -1.43
N ARG A 45 0.52 2.89 -0.76
CA ARG A 45 0.05 3.41 0.53
C ARG A 45 0.98 3.06 1.69
N ILE A 46 1.71 1.94 1.62
CA ILE A 46 2.57 1.46 2.72
C ILE A 46 3.54 2.54 3.23
N PRO A 47 4.30 3.26 2.37
CA PRO A 47 5.19 4.32 2.85
C PRO A 47 4.46 5.50 3.51
N LEU A 48 3.26 5.86 3.05
CA LEU A 48 2.44 6.89 3.69
C LEU A 48 2.06 6.49 5.11
N ASP A 49 1.59 5.25 5.29
CA ASP A 49 1.18 4.76 6.61
C ASP A 49 2.37 4.67 7.58
N ILE A 50 3.53 4.22 7.10
CA ILE A 50 4.79 4.23 7.88
C ILE A 50 5.20 5.66 8.25
N ALA A 51 5.14 6.60 7.29
CA ALA A 51 5.49 7.99 7.55
C ALA A 51 4.58 8.60 8.62
N ARG A 52 3.26 8.39 8.53
CA ARG A 52 2.28 8.85 9.54
C ARG A 52 2.52 8.21 10.91
N GLN A 53 2.82 6.91 10.95
CA GLN A 53 3.11 6.21 12.20
C GLN A 53 4.37 6.75 12.90
N ARG A 54 5.40 7.09 12.13
CA ARG A 54 6.70 7.52 12.65
C ARG A 54 6.85 9.03 12.79
N LEU A 55 5.96 9.83 12.19
CA LEU A 55 5.97 11.29 12.28
C LEU A 55 6.10 11.83 13.73
N PRO A 56 5.50 11.20 14.76
CA PRO A 56 5.72 11.62 16.14
C PRO A 56 7.18 11.60 16.61
N GLU A 57 8.05 10.74 16.04
CA GLU A 57 9.50 10.73 16.34
C GLU A 57 10.16 12.06 15.93
N LEU A 58 9.78 12.62 14.77
CA LEU A 58 10.24 13.95 14.35
C LEU A 58 9.73 15.05 15.29
N GLY A 59 8.46 14.96 15.69
CA GLY A 59 7.85 15.89 16.64
C GLY A 59 8.57 15.88 17.99
N GLU A 60 8.95 14.69 18.48
CA GLU A 60 9.71 14.52 19.72
C GLU A 60 11.13 15.10 19.61
N ALA A 61 11.82 14.88 18.48
CA ALA A 61 13.14 15.46 18.23
C ALA A 61 13.09 17.00 18.21
N ILE A 62 12.12 17.59 17.48
CA ILE A 62 11.91 19.05 17.45
C ILE A 62 11.56 19.58 18.84
N ALA A 63 10.69 18.90 19.58
CA ALA A 63 10.29 19.30 20.94
C ALA A 63 11.46 19.33 21.93
N LYS A 64 12.46 18.48 21.74
CA LYS A 64 13.69 18.43 22.55
C LYS A 64 14.81 19.31 22.01
N GLU A 65 14.59 20.03 20.91
CA GLU A 65 15.63 20.75 20.17
C GLU A 65 16.81 19.84 19.77
N ASP A 66 16.51 18.57 19.52
CA ASP A 66 17.49 17.58 19.07
C ASP A 66 17.65 17.66 17.55
N TRP A 67 18.34 18.72 17.12
CA TRP A 67 18.49 19.05 15.69
C TRP A 67 19.17 17.96 14.88
N VAL A 68 20.09 17.21 15.48
CA VAL A 68 20.81 16.11 14.80
C VAL A 68 19.86 14.95 14.49
N ASN A 69 19.01 14.59 15.45
CA ASN A 69 18.01 13.54 15.21
C ASN A 69 16.88 14.02 14.30
N ALA A 70 16.48 15.30 14.38
CA ALA A 70 15.49 15.86 13.46
C ALA A 70 15.98 15.83 12.00
N ASP A 71 17.22 16.30 11.75
CA ASP A 71 17.89 16.24 10.44
C ASP A 71 18.00 14.80 9.91
N SER A 72 18.53 13.90 10.75
CA SER A 72 18.65 12.48 10.41
C SER A 72 17.30 11.84 10.07
N PHE A 73 16.22 12.27 10.73
CA PHE A 73 14.89 11.76 10.48
C PHE A 73 14.32 12.22 9.13
N LEU A 74 14.50 13.50 8.80
CA LEU A 74 14.05 14.11 7.53
C LEU A 74 14.72 13.47 6.32
N HIS A 75 16.04 13.23 6.39
CA HIS A 75 16.79 12.65 5.28
C HIS A 75 16.83 11.11 5.26
N GLY A 76 16.52 10.46 6.38
CA GLY A 76 16.46 9.00 6.50
C GLY A 76 15.04 8.46 6.31
N PRO A 77 14.29 8.19 7.41
CA PRO A 77 12.92 7.71 7.38
C PRO A 77 11.97 8.42 6.41
N LEU A 78 12.07 9.75 6.30
CA LEU A 78 11.20 10.54 5.42
C LEU A 78 11.86 10.94 4.09
N GLY A 79 13.12 10.56 3.83
CA GLY A 79 13.87 11.05 2.68
C GLY A 79 13.29 10.65 1.32
N SER A 80 12.43 9.63 1.27
CA SER A 80 11.75 9.19 0.05
C SER A 80 10.30 9.67 -0.07
N ILE A 81 9.76 10.38 0.93
CA ILE A 81 8.32 10.65 1.02
C ILE A 81 7.77 11.39 -0.19
N ARG A 82 8.53 12.35 -0.74
CA ARG A 82 8.15 13.09 -1.95
C ARG A 82 7.88 12.15 -3.13
N ARG A 83 8.79 11.20 -3.38
CA ARG A 83 8.65 10.22 -4.46
C ARG A 83 7.46 9.32 -4.19
N ASP A 84 7.35 8.83 -2.97
CA ASP A 84 6.37 7.81 -2.61
C ASP A 84 4.94 8.37 -2.67
N LEU A 85 4.70 9.59 -2.19
CA LEU A 85 3.40 10.27 -2.35
C LEU A 85 3.10 10.60 -3.82
N THR A 86 4.12 10.95 -4.62
CA THR A 86 3.93 11.16 -6.06
C THR A 86 3.48 9.86 -6.74
N TYR A 87 4.07 8.71 -6.40
CA TYR A 87 3.68 7.42 -6.97
C TYR A 87 2.28 6.99 -6.54
N LEU A 88 1.93 7.22 -5.28
CA LEU A 88 0.61 6.96 -4.75
C LEU A 88 -0.46 7.82 -5.44
N SER A 89 -0.24 9.13 -5.57
CA SER A 89 -1.19 10.02 -6.26
C SER A 89 -1.39 9.58 -7.72
N ASN A 90 -0.32 9.24 -8.43
CA ASN A 90 -0.41 8.77 -9.83
C ASN A 90 -1.08 7.39 -9.98
N ALA A 91 -1.26 6.64 -8.89
CA ALA A 91 -1.99 5.37 -8.89
C ALA A 91 -3.50 5.54 -8.76
N LEU A 92 -4.00 6.76 -8.47
CA LEU A 92 -5.43 7.06 -8.34
C LEU A 92 -6.15 7.19 -9.70
N LEU A 93 -7.48 7.33 -9.68
CA LEU A 93 -8.23 7.63 -10.91
C LEU A 93 -7.82 9.00 -11.48
N PRO A 94 -7.91 9.22 -12.80
CA PRO A 94 -7.41 10.44 -13.43
C PRO A 94 -7.93 11.74 -12.81
N ASP A 95 -9.18 11.75 -12.34
CA ASP A 95 -9.86 12.86 -11.69
C ASP A 95 -9.46 13.07 -10.22
N GLU A 96 -8.87 12.07 -9.58
CA GLU A 96 -8.39 12.11 -8.19
C GLU A 96 -6.89 12.45 -8.09
N GLN A 97 -6.16 12.37 -9.21
CA GLN A 97 -4.71 12.58 -9.25
C GLN A 97 -4.31 14.01 -8.89
N GLU A 98 -4.93 15.00 -9.52
CA GLU A 98 -4.56 16.42 -9.33
C GLU A 98 -4.80 16.88 -7.87
N PRO A 99 -5.98 16.63 -7.25
CA PRO A 99 -6.19 16.95 -5.84
C PRO A 99 -5.15 16.29 -4.91
N ALA A 100 -4.83 15.02 -5.13
CA ALA A 100 -3.83 14.33 -4.32
C ALA A 100 -2.42 14.89 -4.55
N LEU A 101 -2.04 15.18 -5.79
CA LEU A 101 -0.74 15.77 -6.12
C LEU A 101 -0.57 17.16 -5.50
N ASP A 102 -1.64 17.95 -5.40
CA ASP A 102 -1.57 19.27 -4.79
C ASP A 102 -1.30 19.17 -3.29
N VAL A 103 -2.05 18.34 -2.55
CA VAL A 103 -1.77 18.11 -1.13
C VAL A 103 -0.35 17.52 -0.92
N ALA A 104 0.11 16.62 -1.80
CA ALA A 104 1.47 16.10 -1.73
C ALA A 104 2.56 17.19 -1.90
N LYS A 105 2.30 18.22 -2.71
CA LYS A 105 3.22 19.37 -2.86
C LYS A 105 3.27 20.20 -1.59
N ASP A 106 2.13 20.41 -0.94
CA ASP A 106 2.07 21.16 0.32
C ASP A 106 2.82 20.41 1.43
N ILE A 107 2.59 19.09 1.57
CA ILE A 107 3.37 18.22 2.48
C ILE A 107 4.87 18.40 2.26
N PHE A 108 5.32 18.33 1.00
CA PHE A 108 6.73 18.47 0.68
C PHE A 108 7.28 19.86 1.06
N LYS A 109 6.54 20.93 0.75
CA LYS A 109 6.92 22.29 1.11
C LYS A 109 7.05 22.45 2.62
N HIS A 110 6.16 21.84 3.40
CA HIS A 110 6.26 21.87 4.85
C HIS A 110 7.48 21.09 5.34
N PHE A 111 7.82 19.94 4.76
CA PHE A 111 9.07 19.25 5.07
C PHE A 111 10.31 20.08 4.73
N GLU A 112 10.37 20.74 3.57
CA GLU A 112 11.48 21.64 3.21
C GLU A 112 11.61 22.80 4.22
N ASN A 113 10.50 23.34 4.70
CA ASN A 113 10.53 24.41 5.70
C ASN A 113 10.94 23.89 7.09
N ILE A 114 10.59 22.65 7.45
CA ILE A 114 11.09 22.02 8.68
C ILE A 114 12.60 21.82 8.56
N ASP A 115 13.08 21.30 7.43
CA ASP A 115 14.49 21.06 7.13
C ASP A 115 15.32 22.35 7.29
N ALA A 116 14.91 23.42 6.60
CA ALA A 116 15.55 24.73 6.75
C ALA A 116 15.50 25.26 8.20
N ALA A 117 14.39 25.05 8.91
CA ALA A 117 14.28 25.46 10.30
C ALA A 117 15.14 24.61 11.25
N VAL A 118 15.35 23.32 10.96
CA VAL A 118 16.26 22.45 11.71
C VAL A 118 17.71 22.89 11.51
N ASP A 119 18.10 23.19 10.27
CA ASP A 119 19.42 23.75 9.94
C ASP A 119 19.69 25.07 10.68
N GLU A 120 18.69 25.96 10.71
CA GLU A 120 18.76 27.24 11.41
C GLU A 120 18.53 27.13 12.93
N LYS A 121 18.18 25.94 13.45
CA LYS A 121 17.80 25.68 14.85
C LYS A 121 16.65 26.57 15.33
N ASN A 122 15.71 26.84 14.43
CA ASN A 122 14.56 27.68 14.66
C ASN A 122 13.36 26.84 15.13
N TYR A 123 13.29 26.61 16.43
CA TYR A 123 12.19 25.85 17.06
C TYR A 123 10.80 26.32 16.66
N THR A 124 10.57 27.65 16.64
CA THR A 124 9.25 28.20 16.39
C THR A 124 8.76 27.88 14.98
N VAL A 125 9.64 27.98 13.99
CA VAL A 125 9.29 27.62 12.61
C VAL A 125 9.14 26.11 12.48
N ALA A 126 10.09 25.33 13.01
CA ALA A 126 10.06 23.87 12.93
C ALA A 126 8.77 23.28 13.52
N ILE A 127 8.37 23.70 14.73
CA ILE A 127 7.17 23.15 15.39
C ILE A 127 5.86 23.58 14.72
N ASN A 128 5.83 24.76 14.10
CA ASN A 128 4.64 25.21 13.36
C ASN A 128 4.51 24.44 12.04
N GLN A 129 5.60 24.30 11.27
CA GLN A 129 5.59 23.52 10.05
C GLN A 129 5.32 22.03 10.30
N PHE A 130 5.77 21.48 11.45
CA PHE A 130 5.43 20.13 11.89
C PHE A 130 3.91 19.93 12.07
N LYS A 131 3.19 20.94 12.60
CA LYS A 131 1.72 20.85 12.74
C LYS A 131 1.04 20.85 11.38
N GLU A 132 1.49 21.71 10.47
CA GLU A 132 0.95 21.77 9.10
C GLU A 132 1.15 20.43 8.39
N VAL A 133 2.38 19.89 8.37
CA VAL A 133 2.64 18.60 7.69
C VAL A 133 1.88 17.43 8.32
N SER A 134 1.65 17.45 9.63
CA SER A 134 0.82 16.45 10.31
C SER A 134 -0.63 16.51 9.82
N SER A 135 -1.19 17.72 9.73
CA SER A 135 -2.54 17.95 9.20
C SER A 135 -2.65 17.54 7.73
N ASP A 136 -1.67 17.92 6.91
CA ASP A 136 -1.70 17.62 5.48
C ASP A 136 -1.53 16.14 5.18
N LEU A 137 -0.73 15.40 5.97
CA LEU A 137 -0.63 13.94 5.84
C LEU A 137 -1.96 13.25 6.15
N ASP A 138 -2.72 13.74 7.13
CA ASP A 138 -4.06 13.24 7.42
C ASP A 138 -5.06 13.59 6.31
N ALA A 139 -5.00 14.82 5.80
CA ALA A 139 -5.82 15.26 4.66
C ALA A 139 -5.51 14.42 3.42
N TYR A 140 -4.23 14.21 3.09
CA TYR A 140 -3.80 13.37 1.99
C TYR A 140 -4.29 11.93 2.14
N ALA A 141 -4.15 11.33 3.34
CA ALA A 141 -4.62 9.97 3.61
C ALA A 141 -6.14 9.80 3.44
N SER A 142 -6.92 10.88 3.62
CA SER A 142 -8.36 10.87 3.41
C SER A 142 -8.77 10.89 1.92
N LEU A 143 -7.90 11.38 1.04
CA LEU A 143 -8.09 11.36 -0.42
C LEU A 143 -7.81 9.97 -1.02
N ILE A 144 -7.03 9.15 -0.33
CA ILE A 144 -6.69 7.81 -0.80
C ILE A 144 -7.85 6.87 -0.48
N PRO A 145 -8.40 6.14 -1.47
CA PRO A 145 -9.48 5.19 -1.22
C PRO A 145 -9.03 4.19 -0.17
N GLN A 146 -9.92 3.92 0.78
CA GLN A 146 -9.67 2.90 1.79
C GLN A 146 -9.63 1.55 1.08
N THR A 147 -8.43 0.99 0.95
CA THR A 147 -8.25 -0.40 0.57
C THR A 147 -8.40 -1.25 1.83
N GLU A 148 -9.52 -1.09 2.53
CA GLU A 148 -10.02 -2.22 3.32
C GLU A 148 -10.09 -3.37 2.32
N GLU A 149 -9.53 -4.53 2.68
CA GLU A 149 -9.83 -5.71 1.89
C GLU A 149 -11.36 -5.77 1.75
N PRO A 150 -11.91 -6.31 0.65
CA PRO A 150 -13.19 -6.96 0.83
C PRO A 150 -12.95 -7.83 2.05
N LYS A 151 -13.55 -7.48 3.20
CA LYS A 151 -13.99 -8.50 4.14
C LYS A 151 -14.65 -9.45 3.18
N ALA A 152 -14.00 -10.58 2.94
CA ALA A 152 -14.66 -11.65 2.25
C ALA A 152 -16.06 -11.62 2.86
N GLU A 153 -17.07 -11.65 2.01
CA GLU A 153 -18.29 -12.27 2.42
C GLU A 153 -17.87 -13.70 2.82
N VAL A 154 -17.32 -13.80 4.02
CA VAL A 154 -17.62 -14.81 4.98
C VAL A 154 -19.13 -14.63 5.08
N THR A 155 -19.85 -15.27 4.15
CA THR A 155 -20.88 -16.19 4.60
C THR A 155 -20.28 -16.85 5.83
N GLU A 156 -20.58 -16.29 7.00
CA GLU A 156 -20.33 -16.94 8.27
C GLU A 156 -20.90 -18.34 8.05
N PRO A 157 -20.07 -19.40 7.98
CA PRO A 157 -20.64 -20.67 8.36
C PRO A 157 -21.10 -20.42 9.79
N GLU A 158 -22.40 -20.59 10.05
CA GLU A 158 -22.91 -20.51 11.41
C GLU A 158 -21.97 -21.30 12.32
N PRO A 159 -21.66 -20.78 13.52
CA PRO A 159 -20.75 -21.46 14.44
C PRO A 159 -21.48 -22.67 15.01
N VAL A 160 -21.44 -23.78 14.28
CA VAL A 160 -21.93 -25.07 14.74
C VAL A 160 -20.91 -26.15 14.38
N ASP A 161 -20.42 -26.81 15.42
CA ASP A 161 -19.85 -28.16 15.43
C ASP A 161 -18.40 -28.38 14.94
N GLN A 162 -17.85 -27.60 14.00
CA GLN A 162 -16.57 -28.01 13.39
C GLN A 162 -15.35 -27.90 14.32
N ALA A 163 -15.36 -26.96 15.27
CA ALA A 163 -14.27 -26.85 16.25
C ALA A 163 -14.37 -27.94 17.33
N GLU A 164 -15.59 -28.35 17.70
CA GLU A 164 -15.83 -29.42 18.68
C GLU A 164 -15.54 -30.79 18.05
N ALA A 165 -16.02 -31.03 16.83
CA ALA A 165 -15.70 -32.23 16.06
C ALA A 165 -14.19 -32.37 15.77
N ALA A 166 -13.50 -31.27 15.46
CA ALA A 166 -12.04 -31.31 15.26
C ALA A 166 -11.27 -31.59 16.57
N MET A 167 -11.80 -31.20 17.72
CA MET A 167 -11.21 -31.51 19.02
C MET A 167 -11.50 -32.96 19.46
N GLU A 168 -12.70 -33.48 19.19
CA GLU A 168 -13.05 -34.90 19.45
C GLU A 168 -12.22 -35.85 18.59
N ASP A 169 -12.06 -35.54 17.30
CA ASP A 169 -11.22 -36.34 16.40
C ASP A 169 -9.74 -36.31 16.83
N ALA A 170 -9.24 -35.17 17.32
CA ALA A 170 -7.89 -35.07 17.86
C ALA A 170 -7.73 -35.95 19.11
N GLU A 171 -8.68 -35.92 20.05
CA GLU A 171 -8.63 -36.73 21.28
C GLU A 171 -8.66 -38.22 20.98
N ARG A 172 -9.50 -38.68 20.03
CA ARG A 172 -9.51 -40.06 19.56
C ARG A 172 -8.19 -40.51 18.93
N VAL A 173 -7.54 -39.64 18.17
CA VAL A 173 -6.22 -39.94 17.58
C VAL A 173 -5.18 -40.06 18.69
N PHE A 174 -5.17 -39.17 19.68
CA PHE A 174 -4.26 -39.25 20.81
C PHE A 174 -4.44 -40.53 21.64
N GLU A 175 -5.67 -40.93 21.95
CA GLU A 175 -5.94 -42.19 22.65
C GLU A 175 -5.51 -43.42 21.82
N GLY A 176 -5.72 -43.40 20.50
CA GLY A 176 -5.24 -44.46 19.62
C GLY A 176 -3.71 -44.57 19.56
N VAL A 177 -3.00 -43.43 19.57
CA VAL A 177 -1.53 -43.41 19.65
C VAL A 177 -1.04 -43.91 21.01
N LYS A 178 -1.72 -43.53 22.10
CA LYS A 178 -1.37 -43.99 23.45
C LYS A 178 -1.56 -45.50 23.64
N ALA A 179 -2.67 -46.05 23.16
CA ALA A 179 -2.94 -47.48 23.21
C ALA A 179 -1.89 -48.29 22.42
N ASN A 180 -1.50 -47.81 21.24
CA ASN A 180 -0.46 -48.44 20.42
C ASN A 180 0.92 -48.36 21.12
N LEU A 181 1.20 -47.27 21.83
CA LEU A 181 2.44 -47.11 22.58
C LEU A 181 2.50 -48.05 23.80
N GLU A 182 1.37 -48.25 24.50
CA GLU A 182 1.27 -49.20 25.62
C GLU A 182 1.42 -50.65 25.13
N GLU A 183 0.79 -51.02 24.00
CA GLU A 183 0.95 -52.35 23.38
C GLU A 183 2.40 -52.61 22.94
N THR A 184 3.07 -51.59 22.37
CA THR A 184 4.48 -51.69 21.97
C THR A 184 5.43 -51.82 23.18
N ILE A 185 5.08 -51.24 24.33
CA ILE A 185 5.90 -51.34 25.55
C ILE A 185 5.77 -52.73 26.20
N ASP A 186 4.59 -53.33 26.18
CA ASP A 186 4.37 -54.70 26.69
C ASP A 186 5.00 -55.78 25.78
N GLU A 187 5.15 -55.52 24.47
CA GLU A 187 5.84 -56.43 23.54
C GLU A 187 7.38 -56.35 23.65
N VAL A 188 7.92 -55.27 24.21
CA VAL A 188 9.38 -54.99 24.29
C VAL A 188 9.94 -55.13 25.71
N THR A 189 9.17 -55.63 26.68
CA THR A 189 9.73 -56.12 27.95
C THR A 189 10.21 -57.57 27.81
N PRO A 190 11.53 -57.83 27.74
CA PRO A 190 12.06 -59.19 27.83
C PRO A 190 11.75 -59.78 29.20
N ASP A 191 11.10 -60.95 29.17
CA ASP A 191 10.97 -61.90 30.26
C ASP A 191 12.37 -62.25 30.81
N PHE A 192 12.78 -61.57 31.88
CA PHE A 192 13.90 -62.05 32.69
C PHE A 192 13.37 -63.22 33.54
N GLY A 193 13.23 -64.36 32.87
CA GLY A 193 13.00 -65.65 33.51
C GLY A 193 14.09 -65.94 34.54
N ASP A 194 13.64 -66.42 35.70
CA ASP A 194 14.45 -66.99 36.76
C ASP A 194 15.18 -68.26 36.28
N ASP A 195 16.48 -68.12 35.96
CA ASP A 195 17.37 -69.25 35.73
C ASP A 195 18.46 -69.28 36.82
N ALA A 196 18.25 -70.12 37.83
CA ALA A 196 19.26 -70.66 38.73
C ALA A 196 19.76 -72.02 38.23
#